data_AF-A0A530L5K9-F1
#
_entry.id   AF-A0A530L5K9-F1
#
_cell.length_a   1.000
_cell.length_b   1.000
_cell.length_c   1.000
_cell.angle_alpha   90.00
_cell.angle_beta   90.00
_cell.angle_gamma   90.00
#
_symmetry.space_group_name_H-M   'P 1'
#
loop_
_entity.id
_entity.type
_entity.pdbx_description
1 polymer ?
#
loop_
_entity_poly.entity_id
_entity_poly.type
_entity_poly.pdbx_seq_one_letter_code
_entity_poly.pdbx_strand_id
1 'polypeptide(L)' 'GAIHPQIRVPMREISVHPTAGEPPVTVYDPSGPYTDPTVEISIKKGLARLRHEWISARGDVEAYEGRHVRPEDNGFAA' A
#
# COMPACT_ATOMS: atom_id res chain seq x y z
N GLY A 1 -3.52 -3.18 14.12
CA GLY A 1 -4.62 -4.15 14.35
C GLY A 1 -4.48 -4.80 15.72
N ALA A 2 -5.36 -5.74 16.09
CA ALA A 2 -5.30 -6.40 17.41
C ALA A 2 -4.22 -7.49 17.47
N ILE A 3 -4.26 -8.46 16.54
CA ILE A 3 -3.27 -9.56 16.46
C ILE A 3 -1.92 -9.05 15.92
N HIS A 4 -1.97 -8.11 14.99
CA HIS A 4 -0.80 -7.51 14.35
C HIS A 4 -0.87 -5.97 14.55
N PRO A 5 -0.22 -5.44 15.61
CA PRO A 5 -0.27 -4.03 15.98
C PRO A 5 0.23 -3.08 14.90
N GLN A 6 1.18 -3.51 14.07
CA GLN A 6 1.80 -2.73 13.01
C GLN A 6 0.90 -2.51 11.79
N ILE A 7 -0.12 -3.37 11.56
CA ILE A 7 -1.02 -3.20 10.41
C ILE A 7 -1.86 -1.93 10.58
N ARG A 8 -1.89 -1.12 9.51
CA ARG A 8 -2.79 0.00 9.30
C ARG A 8 -3.67 -0.31 8.08
N VAL A 9 -4.98 -0.39 8.27
CA VAL A 9 -5.94 -0.66 7.18
C VAL A 9 -6.45 0.70 6.66
N PRO A 10 -6.29 1.00 5.36
CA PRO A 10 -6.66 2.30 4.81
C PRO A 10 -8.17 2.43 4.68
N MET A 11 -8.69 3.58 5.14
CA MET A 11 -10.07 4.04 4.98
C MET A 11 -10.01 5.55 4.78
N ARG A 12 -11.09 6.15 4.26
CA ARG A 12 -11.26 7.61 4.26
C ARG A 12 -12.55 7.99 4.97
N GLU A 13 -12.51 9.12 5.66
CA GLU A 13 -13.67 9.68 6.35
C GLU A 13 -14.23 10.87 5.56
N ILE A 14 -15.54 10.92 5.45
CA ILE A 14 -16.28 12.03 4.84
C ILE A 14 -17.06 12.72 5.95
N SER A 15 -16.64 13.92 6.32
CA SER A 15 -17.37 14.74 7.29
C SER A 15 -18.71 15.19 6.72
N VAL A 16 -19.75 15.06 7.53
CA VAL A 16 -21.08 15.59 7.25
C VAL A 16 -21.23 17.00 7.82
N HIS A 17 -22.28 17.71 7.44
CA HIS A 17 -22.55 19.02 8.02
C HIS A 17 -22.85 18.90 9.53
N PRO A 18 -22.30 19.78 10.40
CA PRO A 18 -22.44 19.64 11.86
C PRO A 18 -23.89 19.56 12.37
N THR A 19 -24.83 20.22 11.68
CA THR A 19 -26.26 20.21 12.06
C THR A 19 -26.96 18.87 11.79
N ALA A 20 -26.33 17.95 11.04
CA ALA A 20 -26.85 16.60 10.88
C ALA A 20 -26.77 15.81 12.19
N GLY A 21 -25.82 16.15 13.09
CA GLY A 21 -25.62 15.42 14.34
C GLY A 21 -25.14 13.97 14.14
N GLU A 22 -24.63 13.65 12.96
CA GLU A 22 -24.16 12.31 12.58
C GLU A 22 -22.62 12.24 12.60
N PRO A 23 -22.04 11.07 12.88
CA PRO A 23 -20.59 10.88 12.75
C PRO A 23 -20.15 10.93 11.27
N PRO A 24 -18.85 11.18 10.99
CA PRO A 24 -18.32 11.06 9.64
C PRO A 24 -18.59 9.69 9.02
N VAL A 25 -18.81 9.65 7.72
CA VAL A 25 -19.00 8.40 6.99
C VAL A 25 -17.63 7.81 6.64
N THR A 26 -17.29 6.67 7.24
CA THR A 26 -16.10 5.91 6.89
C THR A 26 -16.37 5.07 5.64
N VAL A 27 -15.57 5.23 4.59
CA VAL A 27 -15.69 4.45 3.36
C VAL A 27 -14.39 3.74 3.02
N TYR A 28 -14.53 2.59 2.34
CA TYR A 28 -13.39 1.85 1.81
C TYR A 28 -12.57 2.71 0.85
N ASP A 29 -11.25 2.61 0.93
CA ASP A 29 -10.33 3.41 0.12
C ASP A 29 -9.22 2.55 -0.51
N PRO A 30 -9.34 2.17 -1.79
CA PRO A 30 -8.31 1.44 -2.52
C PRO A 30 -7.21 2.36 -3.09
N SER A 31 -7.27 3.67 -2.88
CA SER A 31 -6.31 4.61 -3.49
C SER A 31 -4.89 4.48 -2.95
N GLY A 32 -4.72 3.93 -1.74
CA GLY A 32 -3.41 3.71 -1.13
C GLY A 32 -2.69 5.01 -0.78
N PRO A 33 -1.34 4.99 -0.67
CA PRO A 33 -0.58 6.17 -0.24
C PRO A 33 -0.70 7.41 -1.14
N TYR A 34 -1.26 7.27 -2.34
CA TYR A 34 -1.42 8.38 -3.28
C TYR A 34 -2.39 9.48 -2.79
N THR A 35 -3.27 9.18 -1.84
CA THR A 35 -4.18 10.14 -1.22
C THR A 35 -3.79 10.50 0.22
N ASP A 36 -2.71 9.91 0.75
CA ASP A 36 -2.21 10.19 2.08
C ASP A 36 -1.26 11.40 2.01
N PRO A 37 -1.65 12.58 2.56
CA PRO A 37 -0.82 13.78 2.48
C PRO A 37 0.45 13.68 3.33
N THR A 38 0.58 12.66 4.18
CA THR A 38 1.76 12.42 5.01
C THR A 38 2.83 11.59 4.32
N VAL A 39 2.53 11.02 3.14
CA VAL A 39 3.45 10.17 2.39
C VAL A 39 4.00 10.92 1.18
N GLU A 40 5.33 11.06 1.11
CA GLU A 40 6.00 11.55 -0.09
C GLU A 40 6.05 10.46 -1.17
N ILE A 41 5.35 10.69 -2.28
CA ILE A 41 5.30 9.74 -3.39
C ILE A 41 6.40 10.03 -4.40
N SER A 42 7.19 9.00 -4.69
CA SER A 42 8.18 9.02 -5.77
C SER A 42 8.05 7.78 -6.64
N ILE A 43 7.54 7.98 -7.86
CA ILE A 43 7.38 6.89 -8.85
C ILE A 43 8.70 6.14 -9.13
N LYS A 44 9.83 6.85 -9.08
CA LYS A 44 11.17 6.28 -9.31
C LYS A 44 11.61 5.35 -8.17
N LYS A 45 11.18 5.63 -6.94
CA LYS A 45 11.47 4.81 -5.76
C LYS A 45 10.45 3.69 -5.54
N GLY A 46 9.26 3.83 -6.12
CA GLY A 46 8.12 2.97 -5.84
C GLY A 46 7.49 3.25 -4.47
N LEU A 47 6.45 2.49 -4.14
CA LEU A 47 5.76 2.58 -2.85
C LEU A 47 6.52 1.82 -1.76
N ALA A 48 6.29 2.22 -0.50
CA ALA A 48 6.79 1.48 0.65
C ALA A 48 6.28 0.03 0.64
N ARG A 49 7.18 -0.93 0.87
CA ARG A 49 6.84 -2.36 0.93
C ARG A 49 6.27 -2.73 2.30
N LEU A 50 5.11 -2.17 2.66
CA LEU A 50 4.44 -2.35 3.96
C LEU A 50 4.24 -3.81 4.34
N ARG A 51 4.16 -4.69 3.33
CA ARG A 51 3.93 -6.12 3.49
C ARG A 51 5.20 -6.96 3.56
N HIS A 52 6.39 -6.38 3.54
CA HIS A 52 7.61 -7.17 3.47
C HIS A 52 7.88 -7.92 4.79
N GLU A 53 7.92 -7.21 5.91
CA GLU A 53 8.35 -7.76 7.21
C GLU A 53 7.50 -8.94 7.66
N TRP A 54 6.17 -8.82 7.65
CA TRP A 54 5.28 -9.89 8.08
C TRP A 54 5.20 -11.08 7.08
N ILE A 55 5.71 -10.95 5.86
CA ILE A 55 5.83 -12.07 4.91
C ILE A 55 7.08 -12.84 5.28
N SER A 56 8.22 -12.15 5.43
CA SER A 56 9.47 -12.76 5.88
C SER A 56 9.35 -13.40 7.27
N ALA A 57 8.60 -12.78 8.18
CA ALA A 57 8.43 -13.27 9.55
C ALA A 57 7.63 -14.58 9.67
N ARG A 58 6.88 -15.00 8.64
CA ARG A 58 6.19 -16.30 8.66
C ARG A 58 7.13 -17.49 8.52
N GLY A 59 8.35 -17.27 8.03
CA GLY A 59 9.34 -18.34 7.83
C GLY A 59 8.97 -19.33 6.73
N ASP A 60 8.05 -18.96 5.83
CA ASP A 60 7.54 -19.79 4.73
C ASP A 60 8.10 -19.38 3.35
N VAL A 61 9.09 -18.47 3.34
CA VAL A 61 9.68 -17.90 2.12
C VAL A 61 11.20 -17.81 2.23
N GLU A 62 11.87 -17.81 1.09
CA GLU A 62 13.30 -17.58 0.94
C GLU A 62 13.59 -16.43 -0.04
N ALA A 63 14.76 -15.81 0.07
CA ALA A 63 15.20 -14.78 -0.86
C ALA A 63 15.82 -15.40 -2.11
N TYR A 64 15.53 -14.82 -3.27
CA TYR A 64 16.07 -15.21 -4.57
C TYR A 64 16.42 -13.96 -5.36
N GLU A 65 17.55 -13.96 -6.09
CA GLU A 65 18.05 -12.77 -6.81
C GLU A 65 17.08 -12.27 -7.90
N GLY A 66 16.22 -13.14 -8.42
CA GLY A 66 15.29 -12.81 -9.49
C GLY A 66 15.86 -13.14 -10.87
N ARG A 67 14.97 -13.35 -11.85
CA ARG A 67 15.36 -13.60 -13.24
C ARG A 67 15.84 -12.29 -13.90
N HIS A 68 16.93 -12.35 -14.67
CA HIS A 68 17.36 -11.23 -15.50
C HIS A 68 16.36 -10.92 -16.63
N VAL A 69 16.10 -9.63 -16.84
CA VAL A 69 15.30 -9.13 -17.98
C VAL A 69 16.04 -9.40 -19.29
N ARG A 70 15.35 -9.96 -20.27
CA ARG A 70 15.85 -10.26 -21.63
C ARG A 70 15.15 -9.35 -22.66
N PRO A 71 15.73 -9.13 -23.86
CA PRO A 71 15.13 -8.27 -24.89
C PRO A 71 13.70 -8.66 -25.27
N GLU A 72 13.40 -9.96 -25.34
CA GLU A 72 12.07 -10.48 -25.65
C GLU A 72 11.01 -10.14 -24.60
N ASP A 73 11.39 -9.79 -23.36
CA ASP A 73 10.44 -9.35 -22.33
C ASP A 73 9.83 -7.98 -22.66
N ASN A 74 10.50 -7.19 -23.51
CA ASN A 74 10.06 -5.86 -23.97
C ASN A 74 9.87 -5.83 -25.50
N GLY A 75 9.68 -6.98 -26.15
CA GLY A 75 9.38 -7.06 -27.58
C GLY A 75 10.50 -6.60 -28.52
N PHE A 76 11.77 -6.73 -28.10
CA PHE A 76 12.94 -6.21 -28.83
C PHE A 76 12.87 -4.70 -29.12
N ALA A 77 12.07 -3.95 -28.37
CA ALA A 77 12.03 -2.49 -28.46
C ALA A 77 13.37 -1.90 -27.99
N ALA A 78 13.83 -0.86 -28.71
CA ALA A 78 15.03 -0.09 -28.39
C ALA A 78 14.81 0.85 -27.20
#